data_AF-A0A8B6DFD8-F1
#
_entry.id   AF-A0A8B6DFD8-F1
#
_cell.length_a   1.000
_cell.length_b   1.000
_cell.length_c   1.000
_cell.angle_alpha   90.00
_cell.angle_beta   90.00
_cell.angle_gamma   90.00
#
_symmetry.space_group_name_H-M   'P 1'
#
loop_
_entity.id
_entity.type
_entity.pdbx_description
1 polymer ?
#
loop_
_entity_poly.entity_id
_entity_poly.type
_entity_poly.pdbx_seq_one_letter_code
_entity_poly.pdbx_strand_id
1 'polypeptide(L)' 'MWGNVNIPAFVEALTKNGFVDIKVEDTGEGCTIVDLPNDDTLIQVEPDNTHIICNGEETVRIKIRDALLKCLKKI' A
#
# COMPACT_ATOMS: atom_id res chain seq x y z
N MET A 1 11.85 1.24 11.62
CA MET A 1 11.77 0.42 10.41
C MET A 1 11.79 1.40 9.26
N TRP A 2 12.90 1.48 8.51
CA TRP A 2 13.09 2.49 7.47
C TRP A 2 13.63 1.77 6.24
N GLY A 3 12.93 1.85 5.12
CA GLY A 3 13.30 1.19 3.88
C GLY A 3 12.23 1.48 2.84
N ASN A 4 12.65 1.75 1.60
CA ASN A 4 11.73 2.10 0.52
C ASN A 4 10.80 0.90 0.22
N VAL A 5 9.49 1.16 0.11
CA VAL A 5 8.48 0.14 -0.15
C VAL A 5 8.67 -0.37 -1.58
N ASN A 6 8.90 -1.67 -1.73
CA ASN A 6 8.91 -2.27 -3.06
C ASN A 6 7.45 -2.36 -3.57
N ILE A 7 7.07 -1.43 -4.45
CA ILE A 7 5.70 -1.32 -4.99
C ILE A 7 5.22 -2.64 -5.64
N PRO A 8 5.96 -3.29 -6.56
CA PRO A 8 5.55 -4.59 -7.11
C PRO A 8 5.26 -5.66 -6.04
N ALA A 9 6.15 -5.78 -5.04
CA ALA A 9 5.96 -6.75 -3.96
C ALA A 9 4.76 -6.37 -3.06
N PHE A 10 4.51 -5.07 -2.89
CA PHE A 10 3.38 -4.57 -2.12
C PHE A 10 2.05 -4.85 -2.82
N VAL A 11 1.95 -4.60 -4.13
CA VAL A 11 0.79 -4.97 -4.94
C VAL A 11 0.54 -6.48 -4.88
N GLU A 12 1.57 -7.31 -5.03
CA GLU A 12 1.45 -8.77 -4.91
C GLU A 12 0.96 -9.19 -3.52
N ALA A 13 1.46 -8.55 -2.46
CA ALA A 13 1.02 -8.82 -1.09
C ALA A 13 -0.45 -8.41 -0.89
N LEU A 14 -0.89 -7.29 -1.46
CA LEU A 14 -2.30 -6.87 -1.42
C LEU A 14 -3.19 -7.88 -2.15
N THR A 15 -2.83 -8.32 -3.36
CA THR A 15 -3.58 -9.35 -4.09
C THR A 15 -3.70 -10.65 -3.29
N LYS A 16 -2.63 -11.10 -2.63
CA LYS A 16 -2.66 -12.29 -1.75
C LYS A 16 -3.58 -12.14 -0.53
N ASN A 17 -3.88 -10.91 -0.11
CA ASN A 17 -4.82 -10.61 0.98
C ASN A 17 -6.27 -10.42 0.51
N GLY A 18 -6.53 -10.64 -0.78
CA GLY A 18 -7.87 -10.61 -1.38
C GLY A 18 -8.28 -9.26 -1.95
N PHE A 19 -7.37 -8.28 -2.03
CA PHE A 19 -7.63 -7.02 -2.73
C PHE A 19 -7.65 -7.27 -4.24
N VAL A 20 -8.66 -6.73 -4.92
CA VAL A 20 -8.87 -6.86 -6.37
C VAL A 20 -8.99 -5.47 -6.99
N ASP A 21 -8.85 -5.37 -8.30
CA ASP A 21 -8.92 -4.09 -9.04
C ASP A 21 -7.95 -3.01 -8.53
N ILE A 22 -6.78 -3.44 -8.04
CA ILE A 22 -5.71 -2.55 -7.56
C ILE A 22 -5.21 -1.69 -8.72
N LYS A 23 -5.25 -0.38 -8.56
CA LYS A 23 -4.70 0.58 -9.52
C LYS A 23 -3.45 1.20 -8.94
N VAL A 24 -2.42 1.31 -9.78
CA VAL A 24 -1.14 1.92 -9.40
C VAL A 24 -0.85 3.07 -10.35
N GLU A 25 -0.60 4.24 -9.78
CA GLU A 25 -0.27 5.46 -10.51
C GLU A 25 1.03 6.04 -9.96
N ASP A 26 1.98 6.35 -10.84
CA ASP A 26 3.17 7.11 -10.50
C ASP A 26 2.88 8.59 -10.75
N THR A 27 2.90 9.40 -9.70
CA THR A 27 2.58 10.84 -9.78
C THR A 27 3.83 11.70 -10.00
N GLY A 28 5.00 11.09 -10.10
CA GLY A 28 6.29 11.78 -10.17
C GLY A 28 6.91 12.04 -8.79
N GLU A 29 8.16 12.54 -8.79
CA GLU A 29 8.94 12.87 -7.58
C GLU A 29 9.13 11.70 -6.59
N GLY A 30 8.98 10.46 -7.06
CA GLY A 30 9.08 9.26 -6.22
C GLY A 30 7.82 8.98 -5.39
N CYS A 31 6.70 9.62 -5.71
CA CYS A 31 5.39 9.33 -5.13
C CYS A 31 4.61 8.35 -6.01
N THR A 32 4.11 7.28 -5.39
CA THR A 32 3.24 6.29 -6.03
C THR A 32 1.93 6.20 -5.27
N ILE A 33 0.82 6.30 -6.00
CA ILE A 33 -0.53 6.08 -5.48
C ILE A 33 -0.95 4.65 -5.80
N VAL A 34 -1.38 3.92 -4.76
CA VAL A 34 -2.07 2.64 -4.88
C VAL A 34 -3.52 2.85 -4.46
N ASP A 35 -4.43 2.80 -5.42
CA ASP A 35 -5.88 2.94 -5.24
C ASP A 35 -6.53 1.55 -5.19
N LEU A 36 -7.39 1.35 -4.18
CA LEU A 36 -8.18 0.16 -3.92
C LEU A 36 -9.67 0.55 -3.99
N PRO A 37 -10.27 0.63 -5.20
CA PRO A 37 -11.59 1.23 -5.38
C PRO A 37 -12.71 0.49 -4.65
N ASN A 38 -12.61 -0.84 -4.58
CA ASN A 38 -13.62 -1.69 -3.95
C ASN A 38 -13.63 -1.57 -2.42
N ASP A 39 -12.55 -1.05 -1.85
CA ASP A 39 -12.36 -0.94 -0.40
C ASP A 39 -12.30 0.54 0.06
N ASP A 40 -12.64 1.49 -0.83
CA ASP A 40 -12.63 2.94 -0.57
C ASP A 40 -11.33 3.38 0.15
N THR A 41 -10.20 2.93 -0.41
CA THR A 41 -8.89 3.08 0.21
C THR A 41 -7.85 3.58 -0.79
N LEU A 42 -7.09 4.59 -0.38
CA LEU A 42 -6.00 5.18 -1.13
C LEU A 42 -4.72 5.14 -0.30
N ILE A 43 -3.64 4.63 -0.90
CA ILE A 43 -2.34 4.49 -0.26
C ILE A 43 -1.32 5.31 -1.05
N GLN A 44 -0.77 6.34 -0.43
CA GLN A 44 0.31 7.14 -0.98
C GLN A 44 1.63 6.64 -0.42
N VAL A 45 2.51 6.22 -1.32
CA VAL A 45 3.87 5.80 -0.98
C VAL A 45 4.82 6.88 -1.47
N GLU A 46 5.48 7.52 -0.52
CA GLU A 46 6.53 8.52 -0.74
C GLU A 46 7.89 7.91 -0.32
N PRO A 47 9.02 8.54 -0.68
CA PRO A 47 10.35 8.03 -0.32
C PRO A 47 10.54 7.82 1.19
N ASP A 48 9.97 8.72 1.99
CA ASP A 48 10.19 8.77 3.44
C ASP A 48 8.91 8.50 4.25
N ASN A 49 7.76 8.34 3.59
CA ASN A 49 6.47 8.23 4.25
C ASN A 49 5.52 7.30 3.48
N THR A 50 4.56 6.71 4.19
CA THR A 50 3.44 6.01 3.57
C THR A 50 2.16 6.44 4.27
N HIS A 51 1.27 7.06 3.51
CA HIS A 51 0.00 7.56 4.01
C HIS A 51 -1.15 6.68 3.53
N ILE A 52 -1.93 6.14 4.47
CA ILE A 52 -3.06 5.25 4.17
C ILE A 52 -4.34 5.97 4.56
N ILE A 53 -5.19 6.23 3.57
CA ILE A 53 -6.51 6.84 3.72
C ILE A 53 -7.54 5.75 3.45
N CYS A 54 -8.33 5.36 4.45
CA CYS A 54 -9.33 4.29 4.33
C CYS A 54 -10.56 4.60 5.20
N ASN A 55 -11.74 4.17 4.76
CA ASN A 55 -13.03 4.53 5.36
C ASN A 55 -13.41 3.75 6.64
N GLY A 56 -12.45 3.45 7.51
CA GLY A 56 -12.78 2.96 8.86
C GLY A 56 -12.77 1.44 9.08
N GLU A 57 -12.84 0.63 8.02
CA GLU A 57 -12.87 -0.83 8.15
C GLU A 57 -11.58 -1.39 8.76
N GLU A 58 -11.67 -1.88 10.01
CA GLU A 58 -10.52 -2.38 10.76
C GLU A 58 -9.84 -3.56 10.06
N THR A 59 -10.64 -4.42 9.42
CA THR A 59 -10.13 -5.59 8.70
C THR A 59 -9.28 -5.19 7.50
N VAL A 60 -9.69 -4.17 6.75
CA VAL A 60 -8.92 -3.60 5.62
C VAL A 60 -7.61 -3.01 6.13
N ARG A 61 -7.65 -2.23 7.21
CA ARG A 61 -6.46 -1.64 7.84
C ARG A 61 -5.44 -2.70 8.26
N ILE A 62 -5.90 -3.78 8.91
CA ILE A 62 -5.03 -4.86 9.36
C ILE A 62 -4.36 -5.55 8.17
N LYS A 63 -5.12 -5.87 7.11
CA LYS A 63 -4.57 -6.50 5.90
C LYS A 63 -3.53 -5.62 5.21
N ILE A 64 -3.80 -4.33 5.07
CA ILE A 64 -2.86 -3.37 4.45
C ILE A 64 -1.59 -3.25 5.28
N ARG A 65 -1.72 -3.11 6.61
CA ARG A 65 -0.58 -3.06 7.54
C ARG A 65 0.29 -4.31 7.40
N ASP A 66 -0.32 -5.49 7.41
CA ASP A 66 0.40 -6.77 7.36
C ASP A 66 1.07 -6.99 6.00
N ALA A 67 0.45 -6.51 4.91
CA ALA A 67 1.06 -6.48 3.58
C ALA A 67 2.26 -5.52 3.55
N LEU A 68 2.10 -4.30 4.06
CA LEU A 68 3.14 -3.26 4.06
C LEU A 68 4.37 -3.69 4.88
N LEU A 69 4.15 -4.25 6.09
CA LEU A 69 5.24 -4.71 6.96
C LEU A 69 6.09 -5.83 6.33
N LYS A 70 5.54 -6.65 5.44
CA LYS A 70 6.29 -7.66 4.69
C LYS A 70 7.14 -7.06 3.58
N CYS A 71 6.76 -5.88 3.09
CA CYS A 71 7.39 -5.18 1.96
C CYS A 71 8.40 -4.12 2.42
N LEU A 72 8.36 -3.73 3.70
CA LEU A 72 9.40 -2.91 4.32
C LEU A 72 10.66 -3.76 4.53
N LYS A 73 11.74 -3.41 3.83
CA LYS A 73 13.06 -3.98 4.14
C LYS A 73 13.43 -3.60 5.56
N LYS A 74 13.71 -4.59 6.42
CA LYS A 74 14.51 -4.36 7.63
C LYS A 74 15.92 -3.97 7.17
N ILE A 75 16.32 -2.73 7.45
CA ILE A 75 17.73 -2.35 7.51
C ILE A 75 18.28 -2.85 8.85
#